data_AF-A0A1V5G7Y7-F1
#
_entry.id   AF-A0A1V5G7Y7-F1
#
_cell.length_a   1.000
_cell.length_b   1.000
_cell.length_c   1.000
_cell.angle_alpha   90.00
_cell.angle_beta   90.00
_cell.angle_gamma   90.00
#
_symmetry.space_group_name_H-M   'P 1'
#
loop_
_entity.id
_entity.type
_entity.pdbx_description
1 polymer ?
#
loop_
_entity_poly.entity_id
_entity_poly.type
_entity_poly.pdbx_seq_one_letter_code
_entity_poly.pdbx_strand_id
1 'polypeptide(L)'
;MKQFILSLLAIIIIQAAQAQSPVGKWKTISHISSFGGESFDSHKALLQQRPCAAKIFWEINADGSYRQNTAGSGCDERYRKIQEKLYSKTNWKVVGNKITISTQKDFSVGQTYTYTISGNKMIWKGTDGQGVITFQKL
;
A
#
# COMPACT_ATOMS: atom_id res chain seq x y z
N MET A 1 -2.55 42.94 13.42
CA MET A 1 -3.60 41.90 13.27
C MET A 1 -3.67 41.29 11.87
N LYS A 2 -3.84 42.06 10.78
CA LYS A 2 -3.87 41.50 9.40
C LYS A 2 -2.68 40.60 9.04
N GLN A 3 -1.46 40.98 9.44
CA GLN A 3 -0.23 40.22 9.17
C GLN A 3 -0.12 38.90 9.95
N PHE A 4 -0.65 38.83 11.18
CA PHE A 4 -0.67 37.60 11.98
C PHE A 4 -1.71 36.59 11.45
N ILE A 5 -2.83 37.08 10.90
CA ILE A 5 -3.87 36.23 10.30
C ILE A 5 -3.37 35.59 9.00
N LEU A 6 -2.60 36.32 8.18
CA LEU A 6 -1.99 35.80 6.95
C LEU A 6 -0.94 34.71 7.22
N SER A 7 -0.10 34.87 8.25
CA SER A 7 0.89 33.84 8.63
C SER A 7 0.24 32.57 9.18
N LEU A 8 -0.87 32.70 9.92
CA LEU A 8 -1.60 31.56 10.47
C LEU A 8 -2.30 30.74 9.37
N LEU A 9 -2.85 31.41 8.35
CA LEU A 9 -3.46 30.75 7.18
C LEU A 9 -2.44 29.94 6.37
N ALA A 10 -1.22 30.44 6.21
CA ALA A 10 -0.17 29.74 5.46
C ALA A 10 0.25 28.42 6.11
N ILE A 11 0.26 28.35 7.45
CA ILE A 11 0.64 27.13 8.19
C ILE A 11 -0.43 26.03 8.05
N ILE A 12 -1.71 26.39 7.98
CA ILE A 12 -2.83 25.45 7.85
C ILE A 12 -2.84 24.79 6.46
N ILE A 13 -2.51 25.54 5.40
CA ILE A 13 -2.47 25.03 4.02
C ILE A 13 -1.29 24.06 3.82
N ILE A 14 -0.17 24.27 4.51
CA ILE A 14 1.00 23.38 4.46
C ILE A 14 0.71 22.04 5.17
N GLN A 15 -0.11 22.05 6.24
CA GLN A 15 -0.52 20.81 6.93
C GLN A 15 -1.55 20.00 6.13
N ALA A 16 -2.48 20.64 5.42
CA ALA A 16 -3.49 19.95 4.62
C ALA A 16 -2.90 19.24 3.37
N ALA A 17 -1.72 19.66 2.90
CA ALA A 17 -0.99 18.97 1.83
C ALA A 17 -0.28 17.68 2.29
N GLN A 18 -0.23 17.43 3.60
CA GLN A 18 0.41 16.27 4.19
C GLN A 18 -0.66 15.20 4.50
N ALA A 19 -0.53 14.05 3.84
CA ALA A 19 -1.34 12.84 3.97
C ALA A 19 -2.68 12.84 3.21
N GLN A 20 -2.61 12.67 1.89
CA GLN A 20 -3.71 12.01 1.16
C GLN A 20 -3.96 10.62 1.81
N SER A 21 -5.24 10.34 2.07
CA SER A 21 -5.66 9.06 2.65
C SER A 21 -5.31 7.90 1.72
N PRO A 22 -4.76 6.79 2.23
CA PRO A 22 -4.50 5.60 1.42
C PRO A 22 -5.78 4.81 1.10
N VAL A 23 -6.93 5.19 1.67
CA VAL A 23 -8.21 4.50 1.43
C VAL A 23 -8.56 4.47 -0.05
N GLY A 24 -8.87 3.28 -0.55
CA GLY A 24 -9.21 3.06 -1.95
C GLY A 24 -8.75 1.71 -2.48
N LYS A 25 -8.90 1.57 -3.80
CA LYS A 25 -8.52 0.38 -4.56
C LYS A 25 -7.21 0.64 -5.30
N TRP A 26 -6.25 -0.26 -5.14
CA TRP A 26 -4.87 -0.07 -5.58
C TRP A 26 -4.33 -1.31 -6.26
N LYS A 27 -3.93 -1.21 -7.53
CA LYS A 27 -3.16 -2.25 -8.20
C LYS A 27 -1.69 -2.07 -7.90
N THR A 28 -1.00 -3.14 -7.52
CA THR A 28 0.46 -3.15 -7.55
C THR A 28 0.92 -3.08 -9.01
N ILE A 29 1.87 -2.21 -9.32
CA ILE A 29 2.47 -2.09 -10.66
C ILE A 29 3.97 -2.41 -10.66
N SER A 30 4.61 -2.38 -9.50
CA SER A 30 6.00 -2.80 -9.31
C SER A 30 6.24 -3.13 -7.84
N HIS A 31 7.06 -4.15 -7.59
CA HIS A 31 7.59 -4.43 -6.24
C HIS A 31 9.07 -4.77 -6.37
N ILE A 32 9.92 -3.75 -6.20
CA ILE A 32 11.37 -3.90 -6.23
C ILE A 32 11.82 -4.51 -4.91
N SER A 33 12.34 -5.72 -4.97
CA SER A 33 12.83 -6.51 -3.84
C SER A 33 14.32 -6.79 -4.03
N SER A 34 15.04 -6.97 -2.94
CA SER A 34 16.46 -7.35 -2.97
C SER A 34 16.66 -8.74 -2.34
N PHE A 35 17.39 -9.60 -3.04
CA PHE A 35 17.75 -10.94 -2.57
C PHE A 35 19.18 -11.26 -3.02
N GLY A 36 20.02 -11.73 -2.10
CA GLY A 36 21.41 -12.09 -2.44
C GLY A 36 22.27 -10.92 -2.96
N GLY A 37 21.91 -9.68 -2.64
CA GLY A 37 22.60 -8.48 -3.15
C GLY A 37 22.10 -7.97 -4.51
N GLU A 38 21.19 -8.71 -5.16
CA GLU A 38 20.58 -8.30 -6.42
C GLU A 38 19.17 -7.74 -6.20
N SER A 39 18.79 -6.74 -6.99
CA SER A 39 17.43 -6.19 -6.99
C SER A 39 16.67 -6.64 -8.23
N PHE A 40 15.39 -7.01 -8.04
CA PHE A 40 14.50 -7.39 -9.12
C PHE A 40 13.06 -6.96 -8.84
N ASP A 41 12.24 -6.84 -9.89
CA ASP A 41 10.82 -6.58 -9.74
C ASP A 41 10.05 -7.90 -9.53
N SER A 42 9.75 -8.20 -8.27
CA SER A 42 9.04 -9.40 -7.86
C SER A 42 7.59 -9.44 -8.35
N HIS A 43 6.96 -8.27 -8.56
CA HIS A 43 5.63 -8.22 -9.16
C HIS A 43 5.70 -8.60 -10.64
N LYS A 44 6.68 -8.06 -11.38
CA LYS A 44 6.90 -8.43 -12.78
C LYS A 44 7.19 -9.93 -12.93
N ALA A 45 8.02 -10.50 -12.06
CA ALA A 45 8.31 -11.94 -12.04
C ALA A 45 7.06 -12.77 -11.74
N LEU A 46 6.21 -12.35 -10.80
CA LEU A 46 4.91 -12.98 -10.53
C LEU A 46 4.03 -13.00 -11.79
N LEU A 47 3.96 -11.89 -12.52
CA LEU A 47 3.13 -11.82 -13.73
C LEU A 47 3.63 -12.71 -14.87
N GLN A 48 4.93 -12.95 -14.97
CA GLN A 48 5.49 -13.92 -15.93
C GLN A 48 5.02 -15.35 -15.63
N GLN A 49 4.98 -15.73 -14.36
CA GLN A 49 4.54 -17.06 -13.94
C GLN A 49 3.02 -17.19 -13.88
N ARG A 50 2.32 -16.08 -13.59
CA ARG A 50 0.89 -16.06 -13.30
C ARG A 50 0.22 -14.78 -13.83
N PRO A 51 -0.01 -14.68 -15.15
CA PRO A 51 -0.56 -13.46 -15.76
C PRO A 51 -1.93 -13.03 -15.20
N CYS A 52 -2.75 -13.98 -14.72
CA CYS A 52 -4.04 -13.67 -14.11
C CYS A 52 -3.93 -12.74 -12.88
N ALA A 53 -2.78 -12.73 -12.19
CA ALA A 53 -2.55 -11.86 -11.03
C ALA A 53 -2.55 -10.37 -11.39
N ALA A 54 -2.41 -9.98 -12.66
CA ALA A 54 -2.45 -8.58 -13.11
C ALA A 54 -3.81 -7.89 -12.83
N LYS A 55 -4.87 -8.67 -12.63
CA LYS A 55 -6.22 -8.18 -12.32
C LYS A 55 -6.50 -8.12 -10.81
N ILE A 56 -5.60 -8.64 -9.97
CA ILE A 56 -5.71 -8.57 -8.50
C ILE A 56 -5.39 -7.15 -8.05
N PHE A 57 -6.11 -6.67 -7.04
CA PHE A 57 -5.88 -5.36 -6.43
C PHE A 57 -6.06 -5.41 -4.92
N TRP A 58 -5.54 -4.40 -4.24
CA TRP A 58 -5.65 -4.19 -2.81
C TRP A 58 -6.78 -3.22 -2.49
N GLU A 59 -7.54 -3.54 -1.44
CA GLU A 59 -8.57 -2.70 -0.85
C GLU A 59 -8.05 -2.22 0.50
N ILE A 60 -7.74 -0.92 0.57
CA ILE A 60 -7.44 -0.22 1.82
C ILE A 60 -8.76 0.43 2.25
N ASN A 61 -9.41 -0.17 3.24
CA ASN A 61 -10.76 0.23 3.65
C ASN A 61 -10.72 1.24 4.80
N ALA A 62 -11.74 2.10 4.87
CA ALA A 62 -11.87 3.11 5.93
C ALA A 62 -12.08 2.50 7.33
N ASP A 63 -12.52 1.25 7.41
CA ASP A 63 -12.66 0.49 8.67
C ASP A 63 -11.32 -0.04 9.23
N GLY A 64 -10.20 0.27 8.57
CA GLY A 64 -8.87 -0.17 8.96
C GLY A 64 -8.48 -1.54 8.39
N SER A 65 -9.31 -2.18 7.57
CA SER A 65 -8.98 -3.44 6.92
C SER A 65 -8.16 -3.26 5.63
N TYR A 66 -7.18 -4.15 5.43
CA TYR A 66 -6.35 -4.25 4.23
C TYR A 66 -6.59 -5.63 3.59
N ARG A 67 -7.23 -5.65 2.42
CA ARG A 67 -7.67 -6.89 1.78
C ARG A 67 -7.12 -7.00 0.37
N GLN A 68 -6.88 -8.23 -0.07
CA GLN A 68 -6.55 -8.53 -1.45
C GLN A 68 -7.80 -9.05 -2.15
N ASN A 69 -8.21 -8.39 -3.23
CA ASN A 69 -9.39 -8.77 -4.00
C ASN A 69 -8.97 -9.59 -5.23
N THR A 70 -9.44 -10.85 -5.28
CA THR A 70 -9.11 -11.77 -6.37
C THR A 70 -10.30 -12.15 -7.24
N ALA A 71 -11.51 -11.67 -6.92
CA ALA A 71 -12.77 -12.16 -7.50
C ALA A 71 -12.84 -12.01 -9.03
N GLY A 72 -12.26 -10.92 -9.57
CA GLY A 72 -12.19 -10.64 -11.00
C GLY A 72 -10.89 -11.07 -11.69
N SER A 73 -10.02 -11.83 -11.02
CA SER A 73 -8.66 -12.10 -11.53
C SER A 73 -8.61 -13.07 -12.70
N GLY A 74 -9.55 -14.02 -12.76
CA GLY A 74 -9.47 -15.17 -13.66
C GLY A 74 -8.38 -16.19 -13.26
N CYS A 75 -7.79 -16.06 -12.06
CA CYS A 75 -6.90 -17.07 -11.52
C CYS A 75 -7.67 -18.32 -11.07
N ASP A 76 -6.96 -19.45 -11.03
CA ASP A 76 -7.51 -20.71 -10.53
C ASP A 76 -7.98 -20.58 -9.08
N GLU A 77 -9.00 -21.37 -8.73
CA GLU A 77 -9.67 -21.30 -7.43
C GLU A 77 -8.71 -21.53 -6.26
N ARG A 78 -7.76 -22.45 -6.42
CA ARG A 78 -6.77 -22.76 -5.37
C ARG A 78 -5.91 -21.54 -5.08
N TYR A 79 -5.37 -20.89 -6.10
CA TYR A 79 -4.57 -19.68 -5.93
C TYR A 79 -5.37 -18.56 -5.27
N ARG A 80 -6.60 -18.32 -5.76
CA ARG A 80 -7.50 -17.30 -5.18
C ARG A 80 -7.76 -17.53 -3.70
N LYS A 81 -8.13 -18.76 -3.31
CA LYS A 81 -8.38 -19.11 -1.90
C LYS A 81 -7.16 -18.93 -1.02
N ILE A 82 -5.96 -19.25 -1.51
CA ILE A 82 -4.71 -19.05 -0.76
C ILE A 82 -4.46 -17.56 -0.52
N GLN A 83 -4.58 -16.73 -1.55
CA GLN A 83 -4.40 -15.28 -1.47
C GLN A 83 -5.42 -14.64 -0.50
N GLU A 84 -6.71 -14.96 -0.68
CA GLU A 84 -7.77 -14.46 0.19
C GLU A 84 -7.55 -14.87 1.65
N LYS A 85 -7.16 -16.13 1.91
CA LYS A 85 -6.85 -16.61 3.25
C LYS A 85 -5.66 -15.85 3.86
N LEU A 86 -4.58 -15.67 3.10
CA LEU A 86 -3.33 -15.05 3.56
C LEU A 86 -3.55 -13.62 4.07
N TYR A 87 -4.41 -12.84 3.39
CA TYR A 87 -4.63 -11.42 3.70
C TYR A 87 -5.99 -11.13 4.37
N SER A 88 -6.78 -12.16 4.69
CA SER A 88 -8.12 -12.03 5.27
C SER A 88 -8.18 -11.27 6.61
N LYS A 89 -7.06 -11.21 7.35
CA LYS A 89 -6.98 -10.61 8.68
C LYS A 89 -6.05 -9.39 8.77
N THR A 90 -5.52 -8.92 7.64
CA THR A 90 -4.52 -7.84 7.65
C THR A 90 -5.19 -6.49 7.89
N ASN A 91 -4.78 -5.74 8.89
CA ASN A 91 -5.25 -4.39 9.17
C ASN A 91 -4.16 -3.40 8.81
N TRP A 92 -4.54 -2.14 8.64
CA TRP A 92 -3.61 -1.05 8.37
C TRP A 92 -3.83 0.12 9.34
N LYS A 93 -2.76 0.87 9.60
CA LYS A 93 -2.82 2.17 10.27
C LYS A 93 -1.83 3.13 9.63
N VAL A 94 -2.07 4.43 9.78
CA VAL A 94 -1.14 5.49 9.39
C VAL A 94 -0.81 6.37 10.59
N VAL A 95 0.47 6.66 10.78
CA VAL A 95 0.98 7.67 11.72
C VAL A 95 2.00 8.52 10.99
N GLY A 96 1.68 9.80 10.77
CA GLY A 96 2.48 10.67 9.90
C GLY A 96 2.58 10.12 8.47
N ASN A 97 3.79 9.95 7.96
CA ASN A 97 4.06 9.35 6.64
C ASN A 97 4.38 7.85 6.71
N LYS A 98 4.05 7.18 7.82
CA LYS A 98 4.28 5.75 8.01
C LYS A 98 2.97 4.99 7.91
N ILE A 99 2.92 4.01 7.04
CA ILE A 99 1.84 3.03 6.98
C ILE A 99 2.33 1.71 7.56
N THR A 100 1.56 1.12 8.47
CA THR A 100 1.85 -0.19 9.04
C THR A 100 0.73 -1.15 8.65
N ILE A 101 1.10 -2.33 8.15
CA ILE A 101 0.19 -3.46 7.95
C ILE A 101 0.49 -4.57 8.96
N SER A 102 -0.54 -5.21 9.50
CA SER A 102 -0.40 -6.25 10.53
C SER A 102 -1.58 -7.20 10.55
N THR A 103 -1.38 -8.47 10.89
CA THR A 103 -2.49 -9.39 11.21
C THR A 103 -2.98 -9.24 12.65
N GLN A 104 -2.25 -8.52 13.50
CA GLN A 104 -2.61 -8.22 14.89
C GLN A 104 -3.29 -6.84 14.98
N LYS A 105 -4.36 -6.74 15.78
CA LYS A 105 -5.11 -5.48 15.93
C LYS A 105 -4.35 -4.39 16.70
N ASP A 106 -3.42 -4.79 17.56
CA ASP A 106 -2.58 -3.88 18.34
C ASP A 106 -1.35 -3.39 17.54
N PHE A 107 -1.11 -3.96 16.36
CA PHE A 107 0.06 -3.70 15.52
C PHE A 107 1.40 -3.94 16.24
N SER A 108 1.44 -4.83 17.24
CA SER A 108 2.66 -5.24 17.95
C SER A 108 3.68 -5.91 17.02
N VAL A 109 3.20 -6.63 16.00
CA VAL A 109 3.99 -7.25 14.95
C VAL A 109 3.43 -6.82 13.60
N GLY A 110 4.23 -6.19 12.74
CA GLY A 110 3.77 -5.73 11.43
C GLY A 110 4.90 -5.25 10.55
N GLN A 111 4.56 -4.95 9.30
CA GLN A 111 5.47 -4.32 8.35
C GLN A 111 5.14 -2.84 8.26
N THR A 112 6.15 -1.99 8.42
CA THR A 112 5.99 -0.54 8.36
C THR A 112 6.77 0.03 7.19
N TYR A 113 6.10 0.84 6.39
CA TYR A 113 6.64 1.50 5.21
C TYR A 113 6.54 3.00 5.38
N THR A 114 7.49 3.73 4.80
CA THR A 114 7.28 5.14 4.49
C THR A 114 6.39 5.20 3.25
N TYR A 115 5.23 5.84 3.33
CA TYR A 115 4.32 5.95 2.19
C TYR A 115 4.18 7.37 1.69
N THR A 116 3.96 7.50 0.39
CA THR A 116 3.65 8.75 -0.29
C THR A 116 2.55 8.50 -1.30
N ILE A 117 1.68 9.49 -1.49
CA ILE A 117 0.64 9.47 -2.52
C ILE A 117 0.75 10.77 -3.31
N SER A 118 0.75 10.66 -4.63
CA SER A 118 0.69 11.78 -5.56
C SER A 118 -0.24 11.41 -6.70
N GLY A 119 -1.38 12.09 -6.78
CA GLY A 119 -2.44 11.79 -7.76
C GLY A 119 -2.95 10.36 -7.62
N ASN A 120 -2.78 9.57 -8.68
CA ASN A 120 -3.21 8.17 -8.75
C ASN A 120 -2.08 7.18 -8.42
N LYS A 121 -0.93 7.64 -7.92
CA LYS A 121 0.23 6.81 -7.60
C LYS A 121 0.50 6.80 -6.10
N MET A 122 0.70 5.62 -5.54
CA MET A 122 1.13 5.43 -4.16
C MET A 122 2.43 4.63 -4.12
N ILE A 123 3.39 5.05 -3.31
CA ILE A 123 4.69 4.36 -3.17
C ILE A 123 4.90 4.04 -1.69
N TRP A 124 5.19 2.77 -1.39
CA TRP A 124 5.59 2.29 -0.07
C TRP A 124 7.07 1.91 -0.11
N LYS A 125 7.88 2.57 0.71
CA LYS A 125 9.31 2.29 0.86
C LYS A 125 9.55 1.61 2.21
N GLY A 126 9.89 0.33 2.17
CA GLY A 126 10.21 -0.47 3.34
C GLY A 126 11.68 -0.38 3.70
N THR A 127 12.09 -1.17 4.71
CA THR A 127 13.49 -1.43 5.02
C THR A 127 14.05 -2.53 4.10
N ASP A 128 15.33 -2.85 4.27
CA ASP A 128 15.97 -3.99 3.60
C ASP A 128 15.13 -5.27 3.78
N GLY A 129 14.94 -5.99 2.66
CA GLY A 129 14.07 -7.16 2.56
C GLY A 129 12.59 -6.88 2.25
N GLN A 130 12.04 -5.72 2.61
CA GLN A 130 10.66 -5.34 2.29
C GLN A 130 10.55 -4.68 0.90
N GLY A 131 11.58 -3.93 0.52
CA GLY A 131 11.69 -3.33 -0.81
C GLY A 131 10.82 -2.09 -1.01
N VAL A 132 10.56 -1.77 -2.28
CA VAL A 132 9.73 -0.63 -2.70
C VAL A 132 8.54 -1.14 -3.50
N ILE A 133 7.33 -0.87 -3.01
CA ILE A 133 6.08 -1.24 -3.67
C ILE A 133 5.48 0.02 -4.28
N THR A 134 5.18 -0.04 -5.58
CA THR A 134 4.48 1.04 -6.29
C THR A 134 3.09 0.55 -6.66
N PHE A 135 2.10 1.38 -6.36
CA PHE A 135 0.70 1.14 -6.64
C PHE A 135 0.12 2.21 -7.55
N GLN A 136 -0.90 1.80 -8.30
CA GLN A 136 -1.74 2.61 -9.18
C GLN A 136 -3.19 2.54 -8.69
N LYS A 137 -3.82 3.69 -8.51
CA LYS A 137 -5.22 3.79 -8.10
C LYS A 137 -6.14 3.29 -9.22
N LEU A 138 -7.21 2.60 -8.82
CA LEU A 138 -8.32 2.18 -9.68
C LEU A 138 -9.47 3.19 -9.68
#